data_AF-A0A653UU92-F1
#
_entry.id   AF-A0A653UU92-F1
#
_cell.length_a   1.000
_cell.length_b   1.000
_cell.length_c   1.000
_cell.angle_alpha   90.00
_cell.angle_beta   90.00
_cell.angle_gamma   90.00
#
_symmetry.space_group_name_H-M   'P 1'
#
loop_
_entity.id
_entity.type
_entity.pdbx_description
1 polymer ?
#
loop_
_entity_poly.entity_id
_entity_poly.type
_entity_poly.pdbx_seq_one_letter_code
_entity_poly.pdbx_strand_id
1 'polypeptide(L)'
;MKITVSIVLSLLLVGCSGIPYDQNKSHAQIASDLKIKEQEIKVISKCNFYPFEYGKKAYAKMRSCVFVENSDSVFIVNYDKDENRYYAEFSIKPEEIHCTAIAKKEPGKGIIYLYAEKNAFTVALLHQNNDLNHEAVLKLEKELISKSIPVLDLSISISNPLYKYKTGVSSVCPLTMR
;
A
#
# COMPACT_ATOMS: atom_id res chain seq x y z
N MET A 1 3.47 61.12 0.85
CA MET A 1 2.35 60.16 0.91
C MET A 1 2.91 58.78 0.56
N LYS A 2 3.06 57.87 1.54
CA LYS A 2 3.65 56.53 1.31
C LYS A 2 2.51 55.52 1.24
N ILE A 3 2.31 54.91 0.07
CA ILE A 3 1.34 53.83 -0.12
C ILE A 3 2.08 52.51 0.12
N THR A 4 1.87 51.93 1.29
CA THR A 4 2.38 50.60 1.61
C THR A 4 1.35 49.60 1.08
N VAL A 5 1.62 49.01 -0.09
CA VAL A 5 0.82 47.89 -0.61
C VAL A 5 1.34 46.62 0.05
N SER A 6 0.66 46.17 1.10
CA SER A 6 0.89 44.83 1.67
C SER A 6 0.31 43.79 0.73
N ILE A 7 1.18 43.17 -0.08
CA ILE A 7 0.85 41.95 -0.81
C ILE A 7 0.77 40.81 0.21
N VAL A 8 -0.46 40.41 0.55
CA VAL A 8 -0.70 39.17 1.29
C VAL A 8 -0.38 38.03 0.32
N LEU A 9 0.85 37.51 0.43
CA LEU A 9 1.26 36.30 -0.26
C LEU A 9 0.47 35.14 0.35
N SER A 10 -0.63 34.77 -0.28
CA SER A 10 -1.33 33.52 0.01
C SER A 10 -0.35 32.38 -0.27
N LEU A 11 0.31 31.90 0.77
CA LEU A 11 0.99 30.61 0.78
C LEU A 11 -0.08 29.58 0.41
N LEU A 12 -0.14 29.24 -0.88
CA LEU A 12 -0.75 28.02 -1.35
C LEU A 12 0.01 26.90 -0.63
N LEU A 13 -0.55 26.49 0.52
CA LEU A 13 -0.28 25.21 1.14
C LEU A 13 -0.63 24.17 0.08
N VAL A 14 0.33 23.85 -0.80
CA VAL A 14 0.46 22.52 -1.40
C VAL A 14 0.74 21.58 -0.23
N GLY A 15 -0.30 21.38 0.59
CA GLY A 15 -0.28 20.42 1.67
C GLY A 15 0.03 19.08 1.05
N CYS A 16 0.89 18.31 1.72
CA CYS A 16 1.13 16.90 1.41
C CYS A 16 -0.22 16.23 1.12
N SER A 17 -0.56 16.09 -0.15
CA SER A 17 -1.89 15.64 -0.51
C SER A 17 -1.89 14.12 -0.45
N GLY A 18 -1.96 13.61 0.77
CA GLY A 18 -2.34 12.23 1.01
C GLY A 18 -3.74 12.00 0.43
N ILE A 19 -4.02 10.77 0.04
CA ILE A 19 -5.36 10.38 -0.37
C ILE A 19 -6.32 10.69 0.79
N PRO A 20 -7.42 11.43 0.55
CA PRO A 20 -8.42 11.65 1.57
C PRO A 20 -9.02 10.28 1.89
N TYR A 21 -8.69 9.72 3.04
CA TYR A 21 -9.21 8.42 3.47
C TYR A 21 -9.61 8.53 4.94
N ASP A 22 -10.92 8.46 5.18
CA ASP A 22 -11.53 8.27 6.48
C ASP A 22 -12.15 6.87 6.46
N GLN A 23 -11.68 5.99 7.34
CA GLN A 23 -12.04 4.57 7.31
C GLN A 23 -13.56 4.31 7.32
N ASN A 24 -14.36 5.17 7.95
CA ASN A 24 -15.81 4.98 8.02
C ASN A 24 -16.52 5.65 6.85
N LYS A 25 -16.08 6.84 6.44
CA LYS A 25 -16.75 7.60 5.35
C LYS A 25 -16.33 7.14 3.96
N SER A 26 -15.07 6.76 3.80
CA SER A 26 -14.49 6.36 2.52
C SER A 26 -14.81 4.92 2.15
N HIS A 27 -15.21 4.05 3.10
CA HIS A 27 -15.47 2.64 2.82
C HIS A 27 -16.57 2.43 1.77
N ALA A 28 -17.74 3.03 1.99
CA ALA A 28 -18.88 2.93 1.07
C ALA A 28 -18.57 3.54 -0.30
N GLN A 29 -17.86 4.67 -0.32
CA GLN A 29 -17.46 5.31 -1.57
C GLN A 29 -16.47 4.43 -2.35
N ILE A 30 -15.45 3.89 -1.69
CA ILE A 30 -14.47 2.99 -2.32
C ILE A 30 -15.16 1.75 -2.88
N ALA A 31 -16.07 1.14 -2.11
CA ALA A 31 -16.83 -0.02 -2.59
C ALA A 31 -17.65 0.33 -3.84
N SER A 32 -18.38 1.45 -3.81
CA SER A 32 -19.15 1.97 -4.95
C SER A 32 -18.26 2.24 -6.18
N ASP A 33 -17.17 2.98 -6.00
CA ASP A 33 -16.29 3.41 -7.09
C ASP A 33 -15.54 2.23 -7.74
N LEU A 34 -15.13 1.24 -6.93
CA LEU A 34 -14.53 -0.01 -7.39
C LEU A 34 -15.55 -1.04 -7.87
N LYS A 35 -16.84 -0.76 -7.75
CA LYS A 35 -17.96 -1.66 -8.11
C LYS A 35 -17.89 -3.01 -7.40
N ILE A 36 -17.49 -3.02 -6.13
CA ILE A 36 -17.47 -4.19 -5.25
C ILE A 36 -18.49 -3.99 -4.12
N LYS A 37 -18.99 -5.07 -3.52
CA LYS A 37 -19.91 -4.92 -2.39
C LYS A 37 -19.10 -4.66 -1.11
N GLU A 38 -19.58 -3.78 -0.23
CA GLU A 38 -18.89 -3.46 1.03
C GLU A 38 -18.58 -4.71 1.88
N GLN A 39 -19.50 -5.67 1.93
CA GLN A 39 -19.32 -6.92 2.67
C GLN A 39 -18.28 -7.89 2.06
N GLU A 40 -17.87 -7.66 0.82
CA GLU A 40 -16.84 -8.45 0.14
C GLU A 40 -15.43 -7.96 0.52
N ILE A 41 -15.30 -6.73 1.02
CA ILE A 41 -14.02 -6.18 1.49
C ILE A 41 -13.59 -6.91 2.77
N LYS A 42 -12.43 -7.58 2.71
CA LYS A 42 -11.84 -8.31 3.84
C LYS A 42 -10.76 -7.49 4.54
N VAL A 43 -10.00 -6.72 3.77
CA VAL A 43 -8.99 -5.79 4.28
C VAL A 43 -9.18 -4.44 3.61
N ILE A 44 -9.21 -3.38 4.42
CA ILE A 44 -9.09 -2.00 3.94
C ILE A 44 -8.18 -1.22 4.87
N SER A 45 -7.20 -0.51 4.31
CA SER A 45 -6.26 0.28 5.10
C SER A 45 -5.71 1.42 4.28
N LYS A 46 -5.39 2.54 4.92
CA LYS A 46 -4.44 3.49 4.31
C LYS A 46 -3.14 2.74 4.04
N CYS A 47 -2.44 3.10 2.98
CA CYS A 47 -1.13 2.54 2.71
C CYS A 47 -0.16 3.54 2.13
N ASN A 48 1.12 3.20 2.20
CA ASN A 48 2.15 3.72 1.33
C ASN A 48 2.68 2.55 0.50
N PHE A 49 2.94 2.79 -0.78
CA PHE A 49 3.44 1.74 -1.66
C PHE A 49 4.53 2.22 -2.61
N TYR A 50 5.26 1.24 -3.12
CA TYR A 50 6.26 1.38 -4.15
C TYR A 50 6.11 0.20 -5.13
N PRO A 51 5.81 0.46 -6.42
CA PRO A 51 5.82 -0.57 -7.44
C PRO A 51 7.23 -0.78 -8.02
N PHE A 52 7.60 -2.03 -8.27
CA PHE A 52 8.83 -2.46 -8.90
C PHE A 52 8.49 -3.27 -10.15
N GLU A 53 8.98 -2.83 -11.30
CA GLU A 53 8.93 -3.63 -12.53
C GLU A 53 10.16 -4.54 -12.58
N TYR A 54 9.96 -5.84 -12.83
CA TYR A 54 11.07 -6.78 -12.93
C TYR A 54 12.02 -6.39 -14.07
N GLY A 55 13.33 -6.55 -13.84
CA GLY A 55 14.36 -6.20 -14.81
C GLY A 55 14.62 -4.70 -14.99
N LYS A 56 13.88 -3.82 -14.31
CA LYS A 56 14.11 -2.37 -14.33
C LYS A 56 14.78 -1.88 -13.04
N LYS A 57 15.62 -0.85 -13.16
CA LYS A 57 16.13 -0.14 -11.99
C LYS A 57 14.98 0.58 -11.31
N ALA A 58 14.84 0.33 -10.01
CA ALA A 58 13.81 0.91 -9.19
C ALA A 58 14.10 2.41 -8.95
N TYR A 59 13.37 3.30 -9.62
CA TYR A 59 13.41 4.75 -9.42
C TYR A 59 12.01 5.32 -9.19
N ALA A 60 11.25 4.75 -8.26
CA ALA A 60 9.97 5.33 -7.84
C ALA A 60 10.12 6.09 -6.51
N LYS A 61 9.22 7.06 -6.29
CA LYS A 61 8.99 7.63 -4.95
C LYS A 61 7.93 6.79 -4.27
N MET A 62 8.00 6.65 -2.96
CA MET A 62 6.91 6.04 -2.20
C MET A 62 5.66 6.91 -2.32
N ARG A 63 4.51 6.29 -2.59
CA ARG A 63 3.24 6.96 -2.87
C ARG A 63 2.20 6.53 -1.86
N SER A 64 1.31 7.44 -1.47
CA SER A 64 0.15 7.08 -0.64
C SER A 64 -0.90 6.36 -1.48
N CYS A 65 -1.59 5.41 -0.87
CA CYS A 65 -2.65 4.60 -1.44
C CYS A 65 -3.73 4.30 -0.39
N VAL A 66 -4.84 3.73 -0.83
CA VAL A 66 -5.69 2.86 0.01
C VAL A 66 -5.50 1.43 -0.49
N PHE A 67 -5.22 0.52 0.42
CA PHE A 67 -5.13 -0.91 0.13
C PHE A 67 -6.50 -1.51 0.38
N VAL A 68 -7.03 -2.23 -0.60
CA VAL A 68 -8.28 -2.98 -0.48
C VAL A 68 -8.02 -4.41 -0.90
N GLU A 69 -8.53 -5.38 -0.16
CA GLU A 69 -8.54 -6.77 -0.58
C GLU A 69 -9.94 -7.36 -0.41
N ASN A 70 -10.37 -8.12 -1.41
CA ASN A 70 -11.56 -8.95 -1.40
C ASN A 70 -11.20 -10.37 -1.87
N SER A 71 -12.19 -11.26 -1.98
CA SER A 71 -11.96 -12.65 -2.42
C SER A 71 -11.22 -12.75 -3.76
N ASP A 72 -11.47 -11.81 -4.67
CA ASP A 72 -11.11 -11.93 -6.08
C ASP A 72 -9.88 -11.11 -6.45
N SER A 73 -9.47 -10.15 -5.63
CA SER A 73 -8.40 -9.20 -5.97
C SER A 73 -7.84 -8.45 -4.77
N VAL A 74 -6.55 -8.11 -4.90
CA VAL A 74 -5.88 -7.05 -4.14
C VAL A 74 -5.88 -5.79 -5.00
N PHE A 75 -6.29 -4.67 -4.42
CA PHE A 75 -6.30 -3.37 -5.07
C PHE A 75 -5.35 -2.39 -4.38
N ILE A 76 -4.54 -1.71 -5.18
CA ILE A 76 -3.86 -0.48 -4.77
C ILE A 76 -4.67 0.67 -5.34
N VAL A 77 -5.39 1.36 -4.47
CA VAL A 77 -6.39 2.37 -4.81
C VAL A 77 -5.79 3.74 -4.66
N ASN A 78 -6.06 4.59 -5.64
CA ASN A 78 -5.70 5.99 -5.65
C ASN A 78 -6.98 6.85 -5.74
N TYR A 79 -6.85 8.16 -5.61
CA TYR A 79 -7.97 9.07 -5.60
C TYR A 79 -7.78 10.19 -6.62
N ASP A 80 -8.77 10.31 -7.50
CA ASP A 80 -8.89 11.40 -8.45
C ASP A 80 -9.59 12.57 -7.75
N LYS A 81 -8.89 13.70 -7.61
CA LYS A 81 -9.43 14.89 -6.96
C LYS A 81 -10.40 15.65 -7.86
N ASP A 82 -10.21 15.60 -9.16
CA ASP A 82 -11.02 16.34 -10.13
C ASP A 82 -12.39 15.66 -10.26
N GLU A 83 -12.40 14.33 -10.22
CA GLU A 83 -13.61 13.52 -10.31
C GLU A 83 -14.18 13.10 -8.93
N ASN A 84 -13.51 13.49 -7.84
CA ASN A 84 -13.86 13.14 -6.46
C ASN A 84 -14.17 11.63 -6.30
N ARG A 85 -13.31 10.77 -6.84
CA ARG A 85 -13.54 9.32 -6.86
C ARG A 85 -12.28 8.51 -6.61
N TYR A 86 -12.47 7.33 -6.07
CA TYR A 86 -11.42 6.32 -5.96
C TYR A 86 -11.31 5.51 -7.24
N TYR A 87 -10.12 5.07 -7.58
CA TYR A 87 -9.90 4.15 -8.69
C TYR A 87 -8.79 3.16 -8.36
N ALA A 88 -8.91 1.94 -8.88
CA ALA A 88 -7.85 0.94 -8.78
C ALA A 88 -6.71 1.32 -9.73
N GLU A 89 -5.59 1.76 -9.19
CA GLU A 89 -4.37 1.94 -9.99
C GLU A 89 -3.74 0.59 -10.33
N PHE A 90 -3.80 -0.34 -9.37
CA PHE A 90 -3.49 -1.74 -9.59
C PHE A 90 -4.64 -2.61 -9.08
N SER A 91 -5.02 -3.60 -9.87
CA SER A 91 -5.91 -4.70 -9.50
C SER A 91 -5.15 -5.98 -9.81
N ILE A 92 -4.86 -6.75 -8.76
CA ILE A 92 -3.97 -7.91 -8.79
C ILE A 92 -4.80 -9.09 -8.33
N LYS A 93 -5.01 -10.05 -9.22
CA LYS A 93 -5.76 -11.25 -8.88
C LYS A 93 -4.91 -12.20 -8.05
N PRO A 94 -5.51 -13.02 -7.17
CA PRO A 94 -4.80 -14.04 -6.39
C PRO A 94 -3.90 -14.94 -7.25
N GLU A 95 -4.35 -15.33 -8.43
CA GLU A 95 -3.58 -16.17 -9.36
C GLU A 95 -2.36 -15.49 -9.96
N GLU A 96 -2.33 -14.15 -9.98
CA GLU A 96 -1.18 -13.36 -10.45
C GLU A 96 -0.14 -13.16 -9.33
N ILE A 97 -0.44 -13.55 -8.07
CA ILE A 97 0.47 -13.41 -6.94
C ILE A 97 1.28 -14.70 -6.76
N HIS A 98 2.59 -14.63 -7.01
CA HIS A 98 3.50 -15.76 -6.84
C HIS A 98 3.81 -16.02 -5.36
N CYS A 99 4.09 -14.96 -4.60
CA CYS A 99 4.26 -15.03 -3.16
C CYS A 99 4.15 -13.64 -2.53
N THR A 100 4.11 -13.61 -1.20
CA THR A 100 4.22 -12.39 -0.39
C THR A 100 5.28 -12.57 0.69
N ALA A 101 6.05 -11.54 1.03
CA ALA A 101 6.91 -11.55 2.22
C ALA A 101 6.44 -10.49 3.23
N ILE A 102 6.23 -10.89 4.49
CA ILE A 102 5.65 -10.04 5.53
C ILE A 102 6.65 -9.85 6.67
N ALA A 103 6.88 -8.60 7.07
CA ALA A 103 7.69 -8.29 8.23
C ALA A 103 6.83 -8.38 9.50
N LYS A 104 7.11 -9.42 10.30
CA LYS A 104 6.39 -9.71 11.56
C LYS A 104 7.05 -9.11 12.80
N LYS A 105 8.28 -8.58 12.66
CA LYS A 105 9.09 -8.02 13.75
C LYS A 105 9.55 -6.60 13.42
N GLU A 106 9.86 -5.84 14.46
CA GLU A 106 10.48 -4.52 14.34
C GLU A 106 11.86 -4.58 13.65
N PRO A 107 12.30 -3.51 12.96
CA PRO A 107 11.67 -2.18 12.84
C PRO A 107 10.66 -2.04 11.69
N GLY A 108 10.32 -3.12 10.98
CA GLY A 108 9.50 -3.07 9.78
C GLY A 108 8.13 -3.73 9.93
N LYS A 109 7.66 -3.91 11.16
CA LYS A 109 6.46 -4.68 11.47
C LYS A 109 5.24 -4.11 10.74
N GLY A 110 4.73 -4.83 9.74
CA GLY A 110 3.62 -4.38 8.89
C GLY A 110 4.00 -3.90 7.49
N ILE A 111 5.27 -4.04 7.11
CA ILE A 111 5.71 -3.95 5.72
C ILE A 111 5.46 -5.29 5.03
N ILE A 112 4.98 -5.20 3.80
CA ILE A 112 4.59 -6.31 2.94
C ILE A 112 5.31 -6.16 1.61
N TYR A 113 5.87 -7.23 1.08
CA TYR A 113 6.36 -7.32 -0.28
C TYR A 113 5.45 -8.28 -1.04
N LEU A 114 4.67 -7.75 -1.98
CA LEU A 114 3.78 -8.52 -2.84
C LEU A 114 4.48 -8.79 -4.17
N TYR A 115 4.77 -10.04 -4.50
CA TYR A 115 5.42 -10.41 -5.75
C TYR A 115 4.36 -10.97 -6.71
N ALA A 116 3.89 -10.12 -7.61
CA ALA A 116 2.94 -10.50 -8.66
C ALA A 116 3.67 -10.83 -9.98
N GLU A 117 2.94 -11.28 -10.98
CA GLU A 117 3.48 -11.71 -12.28
C GLU A 117 4.25 -10.60 -13.02
N LYS A 118 3.66 -9.41 -13.10
CA LYS A 118 4.23 -8.28 -13.86
C LYS A 118 5.06 -7.33 -12.99
N ASN A 119 4.72 -7.23 -11.72
CA ASN A 119 5.25 -6.23 -10.80
C ASN A 119 5.46 -6.85 -9.41
N ALA A 120 6.43 -6.31 -8.67
CA ALA A 120 6.48 -6.46 -7.23
C ALA A 120 6.08 -5.15 -6.54
N PHE A 121 5.57 -5.21 -5.33
CA PHE A 121 5.14 -4.03 -4.57
C PHE A 121 5.70 -4.11 -3.16
N THR A 122 6.36 -3.05 -2.69
CA THR A 122 6.49 -2.85 -1.25
C THR A 122 5.30 -2.03 -0.79
N VAL A 123 4.55 -2.55 0.19
CA VAL A 123 3.36 -1.92 0.74
C VAL A 123 3.52 -1.84 2.25
N ALA A 124 3.33 -0.65 2.81
CA ALA A 124 3.17 -0.43 4.24
C ALA A 124 1.69 -0.13 4.50
N LEU A 125 1.00 -1.00 5.21
CA LEU A 125 -0.38 -0.75 5.66
C LEU A 125 -0.34 0.15 6.89
N LEU A 126 -1.20 1.16 6.93
CA LEU A 126 -1.18 2.24 7.91
C LEU A 126 -2.56 2.48 8.52
N HIS A 127 -2.58 2.82 9.82
CA HIS A 127 -3.73 3.40 10.48
C HIS A 127 -3.92 4.88 10.05
N GLN A 128 -5.02 5.51 10.49
CA GLN A 128 -5.27 6.92 10.20
C GLN A 128 -4.19 7.87 10.75
N ASN A 129 -3.57 7.50 11.88
CA ASN A 129 -2.48 8.24 12.50
C ASN A 129 -1.11 8.04 11.81
N ASN A 130 -1.04 7.24 10.74
CA ASN A 130 0.15 6.88 9.97
C ASN A 130 1.11 5.88 10.63
N ASP A 131 0.71 5.23 11.73
CA ASP A 131 1.46 4.08 12.26
C ASP A 131 1.15 2.82 11.46
N LEU A 132 2.07 1.85 11.48
CA LEU A 132 1.90 0.57 10.78
C LEU A 132 0.69 -0.22 11.34
N ASN A 133 -0.21 -0.63 10.44
CA ASN A 133 -1.44 -1.34 10.75
C ASN A 133 -1.21 -2.85 10.78
N HIS A 134 -0.69 -3.34 11.91
CA HIS A 134 -0.38 -4.76 12.07
C HIS A 134 -1.62 -5.66 12.00
N GLU A 135 -2.78 -5.18 12.46
CA GLU A 135 -4.03 -5.95 12.40
C GLU A 135 -4.45 -6.22 10.95
N ALA A 136 -4.38 -5.20 10.07
CA ALA A 136 -4.67 -5.37 8.66
C ALA A 136 -3.70 -6.35 7.98
N VAL A 137 -2.43 -6.32 8.37
CA VAL A 137 -1.40 -7.25 7.87
C VAL A 137 -1.71 -8.69 8.26
N LEU A 138 -2.12 -8.93 9.52
CA LEU A 138 -2.50 -10.26 9.99
C LEU A 138 -3.78 -10.78 9.31
N LYS A 139 -4.74 -9.90 9.01
CA LYS A 139 -5.93 -10.26 8.23
C LYS A 139 -5.52 -10.66 6.81
N LEU A 140 -4.72 -9.84 6.14
CA LEU A 140 -4.21 -10.13 4.80
C LEU A 140 -3.41 -11.44 4.76
N GLU A 141 -2.53 -11.69 5.74
CA GLU A 141 -1.78 -12.95 5.84
C GLU A 141 -2.72 -14.17 5.85
N LYS A 142 -3.79 -14.12 6.64
CA LYS A 142 -4.78 -15.21 6.69
C LYS A 142 -5.48 -15.42 5.35
N GLU A 143 -5.87 -14.34 4.67
CA GLU A 143 -6.51 -14.41 3.35
C GLU A 143 -5.56 -14.92 2.26
N LEU A 144 -4.28 -14.55 2.29
CA LEU A 144 -3.29 -15.08 1.34
C LEU A 144 -3.06 -16.58 1.57
N ILE A 145 -2.94 -17.01 2.83
CA ILE A 145 -2.78 -18.42 3.18
C ILE A 145 -4.01 -19.24 2.76
N SER A 146 -5.23 -18.71 2.97
CA SER A 146 -6.47 -19.40 2.58
C SER A 146 -6.55 -19.64 1.06
N LYS A 147 -5.93 -18.75 0.27
CA LYS A 147 -5.80 -18.83 -1.19
C LYS A 147 -4.58 -19.64 -1.66
N SER A 148 -3.88 -20.32 -0.74
CA SER A 148 -2.64 -21.07 -1.04
C SER A 148 -1.54 -20.21 -1.67
N ILE A 149 -1.52 -18.90 -1.40
CA ILE A 149 -0.43 -18.01 -1.80
C ILE A 149 0.69 -18.14 -0.75
N PRO A 150 1.94 -18.46 -1.14
CA PRO A 150 3.05 -18.55 -0.21
C PRO A 150 3.30 -17.23 0.52
N VAL A 151 3.30 -17.29 1.86
CA VAL A 151 3.68 -16.16 2.73
C VAL A 151 5.03 -16.46 3.38
N LEU A 152 6.01 -15.61 3.08
CA LEU A 152 7.38 -15.70 3.54
C LEU A 152 7.63 -14.73 4.70
N ASP A 153 8.59 -15.05 5.56
CA ASP A 153 9.00 -14.14 6.61
C ASP A 153 10.02 -13.13 6.06
N LEU A 154 9.72 -11.85 6.21
CA LEU A 154 10.64 -10.76 5.90
C LEU A 154 11.36 -10.32 7.18
N SER A 155 12.68 -10.47 7.16
CA SER A 155 13.57 -9.92 8.18
C SER A 155 14.05 -8.53 7.75
N ILE A 156 13.93 -7.56 8.65
CA ILE A 156 14.45 -6.22 8.47
C ILE A 156 15.37 -5.95 9.65
N SER A 157 16.62 -5.61 9.39
CA SER A 157 17.59 -5.27 10.42
C SER A 157 18.25 -3.92 10.13
N ILE A 158 18.60 -3.21 11.21
CA ILE A 158 19.33 -1.95 11.11
C ILE A 158 20.80 -2.29 10.91
N SER A 159 21.35 -1.95 9.75
CA SER A 159 22.78 -2.15 9.46
C SER A 159 23.62 -0.93 9.83
N ASN A 160 23.01 0.26 9.93
CA ASN A 160 23.63 1.47 10.45
C ASN A 160 22.52 2.40 11.01
N PRO A 161 22.71 3.03 12.20
CA PRO A 161 21.74 3.97 12.78
C PRO A 161 21.44 5.20 11.87
N LEU A 162 22.28 5.47 10.88
CA LEU A 162 22.08 6.50 9.85
C LEU A 162 21.33 5.97 8.61
N TYR A 163 20.22 5.26 8.82
CA TYR A 163 19.24 4.89 7.78
C TYR A 163 19.61 3.78 6.79
N LYS A 164 20.56 2.89 7.10
CA LYS A 164 20.76 1.69 6.26
C LYS A 164 20.02 0.50 6.85
N TYR A 165 18.95 0.09 6.19
CA TYR A 165 18.24 -1.15 6.51
C TYR A 165 18.75 -2.27 5.62
N LYS A 166 18.92 -3.46 6.21
CA LYS A 166 19.16 -4.70 5.49
C LYS A 166 17.88 -5.53 5.53
N THR A 167 17.39 -5.91 4.36
CA THR A 167 16.23 -6.77 4.20
C THR A 167 16.68 -8.18 3.81
N GLY A 168 16.05 -9.21 4.37
CA GLY A 168 16.26 -10.59 3.98
C GLY A 168 14.93 -11.35 4.01
N VAL A 169 14.70 -12.22 3.03
CA VAL A 169 13.50 -13.06 2.96
C VAL A 169 13.88 -14.48 3.38
N SER A 170 12.99 -15.15 4.12
CA SER A 170 13.24 -16.50 4.68
C SER A 170 13.52 -17.57 3.61
N SER A 171 13.02 -17.38 2.40
CA SER A 171 13.23 -18.26 1.26
C SER A 171 13.08 -17.49 -0.06
N VAL A 172 13.47 -18.14 -1.16
CA VAL A 172 13.22 -17.61 -2.51
C VAL A 172 11.73 -17.69 -2.79
N CYS A 173 11.16 -16.61 -3.34
CA CYS A 173 9.80 -16.63 -3.87
C CYS A 173 9.71 -17.71 -4.94
N PRO A 174 8.89 -18.76 -4.77
CA PRO A 174 8.74 -19.75 -5.81
C PRO A 174 8.09 -19.04 -7.00
N LEU A 175 8.84 -18.87 -8.09
CA LEU A 175 8.26 -18.55 -9.39
C LEU A 175 7.49 -19.80 -9.79
N THR A 176 6.26 -19.92 -9.32
CA THR A 176 5.33 -20.91 -9.85
C THR A 176 5.04 -20.48 -11.28
N MET A 177 5.77 -21.07 -12.22
CA MET A 177 5.31 -21.15 -13.60
C MET A 177 4.03 -21.99 -13.54
N ARG A 178 2.87 -21.33 -13.52
CA ARG A 178 1.57 -21.98 -13.76
C ARG A 178 1.27 -21.90 -15.25
#